data_AF-A0A6A7MZG7-F1
#
_entry.id   AF-A0A6A7MZG7-F1
#
_cell.length_a   1.000
_cell.length_b   1.000
_cell.length_c   1.000
_cell.angle_alpha   90.00
_cell.angle_beta   90.00
_cell.angle_gamma   90.00
#
_symmetry.space_group_name_H-M   'P 1'
#
loop_
_entity.id
_entity.type
_entity.pdbx_description
1 polymer ?
#
loop_
_entity_poly.entity_id
_entity_poly.type
_entity_poly.pdbx_seq_one_letter_code
_entity_poly.pdbx_strand_id
1 'polypeptide(L)' 'MNKKLKLFLFAIGIGAASAPTLATTCYHSCIIEYRACMKSGQPAESCQEALISCQDSCGN' A
#
# COMPACT_ATOMS: atom_id res chain seq x y z
N MET A 1 9.17 -13.00 -32.06
CA MET A 1 7.90 -12.22 -32.11
C MET A 1 6.78 -13.13 -31.62
N ASN A 2 5.94 -12.88 -30.62
CA ASN A 2 5.62 -11.72 -29.80
C ASN A 2 5.07 -12.28 -28.46
N LYS A 3 5.61 -11.89 -27.30
CA LYS A 3 4.88 -11.95 -26.03
C LYS A 3 5.13 -10.64 -25.29
N LYS A 4 4.45 -9.59 -25.77
CA LYS A 4 4.31 -8.34 -25.04
C LYS A 4 3.34 -8.63 -23.90
N LEU A 5 3.88 -9.13 -22.78
CA LEU A 5 3.14 -9.17 -21.54
C LEU A 5 3.02 -7.72 -21.07
N LYS A 6 1.98 -7.04 -21.55
CA LYS A 6 1.52 -5.79 -20.97
C LYS A 6 0.98 -6.14 -19.58
N LEU A 7 1.89 -6.18 -18.61
CA LEU A 7 1.58 -5.86 -17.24
C LEU A 7 1.17 -4.40 -17.25
N PHE A 8 -0.08 -4.14 -17.61
CA PHE A 8 -0.76 -3.00 -17.05
C PHE A 8 -0.79 -3.29 -15.56
N LEU A 9 0.12 -2.67 -14.82
CA LEU A 9 -0.07 -2.35 -13.41
C LEU A 9 -1.28 -1.42 -13.35
N PHE A 10 -2.44 -2.01 -13.56
CA PHE A 10 -3.74 -1.43 -13.29
C PHE A 10 -3.74 -1.14 -11.81
N ALA A 11 -3.99 0.12 -11.50
CA ALA A 11 -4.06 0.65 -10.17
C ALA A 11 -2.72 0.56 -9.41
N ILE A 12 -2.12 1.73 -9.26
CA ILE A 12 -1.38 2.09 -8.06
C ILE A 12 -2.41 2.04 -6.91
N GLY A 13 -2.80 0.83 -6.54
CA GLY A 13 -3.42 0.46 -5.30
C GLY A 13 -2.35 -0.34 -4.60
N ILE A 14 -1.46 0.35 -3.89
CA ILE A 14 -0.48 -0.26 -3.02
C ILE A 14 -1.28 -1.02 -1.96
N GLY A 15 -1.55 -2.29 -2.23
CA GLY A 15 -2.49 -3.09 -1.45
C GLY A 15 -2.38 -4.57 -1.76
N ALA A 16 -1.18 -5.07 -2.03
CA ALA A 16 -0.93 -6.50 -2.15
C ALA A 16 0.58 -6.82 -2.03
N ALA A 17 1.12 -6.85 -0.81
CA ALA A 17 2.33 -7.64 -0.52
C ALA A 17 2.58 -7.78 1.00
N SER A 18 1.69 -8.47 1.71
CA SER A 18 2.02 -8.96 3.06
C SER A 18 1.47 -10.39 3.26
N ALA A 19 2.30 -11.38 2.94
CA ALA A 19 2.23 -12.78 3.37
C ALA A 19 1.98 -13.00 4.91
N PRO A 20 1.69 -14.21 5.42
CA PRO A 20 1.01 -14.37 6.72
C PRO A 20 1.91 -14.43 7.98
N THR A 21 3.20 -14.06 7.90
CA THR A 21 4.07 -13.85 9.09
C THR A 21 4.14 -12.37 9.51
N LEU A 22 3.25 -11.55 8.95
CA LEU A 22 3.49 -10.13 8.72
C LEU A 22 2.55 -9.19 9.46
N ALA A 23 1.68 -9.58 10.40
CA ALA A 23 0.77 -8.61 11.05
C ALA A 23 1.52 -7.42 11.71
N THR A 24 2.52 -7.66 12.56
CA THR A 24 3.36 -6.58 13.13
C THR A 24 4.12 -5.80 12.05
N THR A 25 4.63 -6.50 11.04
CA THR A 25 5.34 -5.89 9.90
C THR A 25 4.38 -5.14 8.97
N CYS A 26 3.10 -5.49 8.95
CA CYS A 26 2.06 -4.96 8.08
C CYS A 26 1.65 -3.60 8.61
N TYR A 27 1.35 -3.48 9.91
CA TYR A 27 1.18 -2.18 10.55
C TYR A 27 2.42 -1.29 10.35
N HIS A 28 3.62 -1.85 10.47
CA HIS A 28 4.87 -1.12 10.25
C HIS A 28 5.00 -0.61 8.81
N SER A 29 4.71 -1.46 7.81
CA SER A 29 4.71 -1.10 6.39
C SER A 29 3.66 -0.02 6.10
N CYS A 30 2.45 -0.11 6.67
CA CYS A 30 1.41 0.91 6.51
C CYS A 30 1.88 2.29 7.02
N ILE A 31 2.62 2.33 8.13
CA ILE A 31 3.19 3.59 8.65
C ILE A 31 4.32 4.13 7.75
N ILE A 32 5.12 3.27 7.14
CA ILE A 32 6.16 3.68 6.19
C ILE A 32 5.51 4.31 4.95
N GLU A 33 4.47 3.69 4.39
CA GLU A 33 3.71 4.21 3.25
C GLU A 33 3.02 5.53 3.57
N TYR A 34 2.42 5.65 4.77
CA TYR A 34 1.86 6.92 5.24
C TYR A 34 2.90 8.05 5.30
N ARG A 35 4.10 7.76 5.82
CA ARG A 35 5.21 8.73 5.85
C ARG A 35 5.66 9.11 4.44
N ALA A 36 5.72 8.16 3.52
CA ALA A 36 6.05 8.43 2.12
C ALA A 36 4.98 9.31 1.46
N CYS A 37 3.69 9.03 1.70
CA CYS A 37 2.56 9.82 1.21
C CYS A 37 2.62 11.27 1.72
N MET A 38 2.81 11.46 3.03
CA MET A 38 2.99 12.77 3.66
C MET A 38 4.18 13.52 3.07
N LYS A 39 5.30 12.83 2.82
CA LYS A 39 6.50 13.43 2.22
C LYS A 39 6.30 13.79 0.74
N SER A 40 5.40 13.12 0.05
CA SER A 40 5.07 13.39 -1.36
C SER A 40 4.21 14.65 -1.53
N GLY A 41 3.79 15.32 -0.45
CA GLY A 41 2.94 16.51 -0.51
C GLY A 41 1.48 16.21 -0.80
N GLN A 42 1.04 14.96 -0.61
CA GLN A 42 -0.37 14.60 -0.64
C GLN A 42 -1.10 15.17 0.59
N PRO A 43 -2.40 15.46 0.47
CA PRO A 43 -3.19 15.92 1.60
C PRO A 43 -3.21 14.84 2.69
N ALA A 44 -3.05 15.26 3.95
CA ALA A 44 -2.98 14.36 5.10
C ALA A 44 -4.19 13.42 5.19
N GLU A 45 -5.38 13.92 4.82
CA GLU A 45 -6.62 13.13 4.79
C GLU A 45 -6.52 11.91 3.87
N SER A 46 -6.07 12.08 2.62
CA SER A 46 -5.89 10.95 1.69
C SER A 46 -4.81 9.98 2.16
N CYS A 47 -3.74 10.48 2.78
CA CYS A 47 -2.71 9.61 3.38
C CYS A 47 -3.24 8.82 4.57
N GLN A 48 -4.09 9.43 5.39
CA GLN A 48 -4.74 8.76 6.53
C GLN A 48 -5.74 7.71 6.08
N GLU A 49 -6.56 7.99 5.05
CA GLU A 49 -7.47 6.98 4.48
C GLU A 49 -6.69 5.76 3.97
N ALA A 50 -5.57 5.98 3.27
CA ALA A 50 -4.69 4.91 2.82
C ALA A 50 -4.07 4.11 3.99
N LEU A 51 -3.69 4.80 5.07
CA LEU A 51 -3.18 4.15 6.29
C LEU A 51 -4.26 3.27 6.94
N ILE A 52 -5.49 3.78 7.09
CA ILE A 52 -6.60 3.05 7.71
C ILE A 52 -6.95 1.82 6.88
N SER A 53 -7.07 1.95 5.56
CA SER A 53 -7.34 0.84 4.64
C SER A 53 -6.24 -0.23 4.70
N CYS A 54 -4.97 0.18 4.79
CA CYS A 54 -3.85 -0.73 4.95
C CYS A 54 -3.90 -1.46 6.30
N GLN A 55 -4.20 -0.76 7.39
CA GLN A 55 -4.31 -1.34 8.73
C GLN A 55 -5.51 -2.28 8.88
N ASP A 56 -6.64 -1.96 8.25
CA ASP A 56 -7.84 -2.82 8.17
C ASP A 56 -7.51 -4.14 7.48
N SER A 57 -6.76 -4.06 6.37
CA SER A 57 -6.26 -5.24 5.64
C SER A 57 -5.24 -6.07 6.43
N CYS A 58 -4.61 -5.52 7.47
CA CYS A 58 -3.71 -6.27 8.36
C CYS A 58 -4.46 -7.01 9.48
N GLY A 59 -5.68 -6.59 9.81
CA GLY A 59 -6.49 -7.12 10.91
C GLY A 59 -7.49 -8.20 10.51
N ASN A 60 -7.59 -8.50 9.21
CA ASN A 60 -8.49 -9.49 8.60
C ASN A 60 -7.68 -10.63 7.98
#